data_AF-A0A831KCR0-F1
#
_entry.id   AF-A0A831KCR0-F1
#
_cell.length_a   1.000
_cell.length_b   1.000
_cell.length_c   1.000
_cell.angle_alpha   90.00
_cell.angle_beta   90.00
_cell.angle_gamma   90.00
#
_symmetry.space_group_name_H-M   'P 1'
#
loop_
_entity.id
_entity.type
_entity.pdbx_description
1 polymer ?
#
loop_
_entity_poly.entity_id
_entity_poly.type
_entity_poly.pdbx_seq_one_letter_code
_entity_poly.pdbx_strand_id
1 'polypeptide(L)' 'ASSLNVRNRGVRQAPLAVLVGARMPAILVEIGFITNPAEEINLNRDTYQTRIARALFDAIADYNRALIRGEVRTDGQ' A
#
# COMPACT_ATOMS: atom_id res chain seq x y z
N ALA A 1 -0.21 1.06 -15.27
CA ALA A 1 -1.69 1.13 -15.19
C ALA A 1 -2.12 0.34 -13.96
N SER A 2 -2.97 0.91 -13.08
CA SER A 2 -3.42 0.21 -11.87
C SER A 2 -4.09 -1.11 -12.26
N SER A 3 -3.48 -2.23 -11.87
CA SER A 3 -4.00 -3.59 -12.13
C SER A 3 -5.28 -3.89 -11.36
N LEU A 4 -5.71 -2.96 -10.49
CA LEU A 4 -6.89 -2.99 -9.65
C LEU A 4 -7.78 -1.80 -10.05
N ASN A 5 -8.98 -2.07 -10.57
CA ASN A 5 -9.98 -1.02 -10.85
C ASN A 5 -10.63 -0.56 -9.53
N VAL A 6 -9.83 0.06 -8.67
CA VAL A 6 -10.18 0.48 -7.31
C VAL A 6 -9.96 1.98 -7.20
N ARG A 7 -10.88 2.67 -6.52
CA ARG A 7 -10.76 4.11 -6.27
C ARG A 7 -9.55 4.41 -5.41
N ASN A 8 -8.59 5.17 -5.95
CA ASN A 8 -7.47 5.72 -5.19
C ASN A 8 -7.97 6.76 -4.18
N ARG A 9 -7.64 6.58 -2.89
CA ARG A 9 -8.04 7.46 -1.78
C ARG A 9 -6.92 8.38 -1.28
N GLY A 10 -5.76 8.33 -1.94
CA GLY A 10 -4.59 9.13 -1.62
C GLY A 10 -3.84 8.64 -0.37
N VAL A 11 -2.71 9.29 -0.10
CA VAL A 11 -1.92 9.10 1.12
C VAL A 11 -2.52 9.99 2.21
N ARG A 12 -2.66 9.43 3.42
CA ARG A 12 -3.13 10.16 4.61
C ARG A 12 -2.10 10.04 5.71
N GLN A 13 -1.77 11.16 6.34
CA GLN A 13 -0.96 11.17 7.55
C GLN A 13 -1.88 11.02 8.76
N ALA A 14 -1.57 10.07 9.63
CA ALA A 14 -2.32 9.80 10.85
C ALA A 14 -1.38 9.18 11.92
N PRO A 15 -1.62 9.44 13.22
CA PRO A 15 -0.82 8.89 14.32
C PRO A 15 -1.21 7.42 14.59
N LEU A 16 -0.94 6.54 13.63
CA LEU A 16 -1.24 5.13 13.74
C LEU A 16 -0.20 4.46 14.64
N ALA A 17 -0.63 3.89 15.78
CA ALA A 17 0.26 3.31 16.78
C ALA A 17 1.27 2.30 16.21
N VAL A 18 0.87 1.52 15.20
CA VAL A 18 1.73 0.55 14.49
C VAL A 18 2.87 1.20 13.70
N LEU A 19 2.75 2.47 13.33
CA LEU A 19 3.78 3.24 12.61
C LEU A 19 4.62 4.10 13.56
N VAL A 20 4.18 4.30 14.80
CA VAL A 20 4.91 5.13 15.78
C VAL A 20 6.22 4.43 16.17
N GLY A 21 7.33 5.17 16.08
CA GLY A 21 8.65 4.67 16.49
C GLY A 21 9.30 3.70 15.50
N ALA A 22 8.74 3.51 14.30
CA ALA A 22 9.38 2.73 13.26
C ALA A 22 10.75 3.34 12.88
N ARG A 23 11.82 2.54 12.98
CA ARG A 23 13.20 2.95 12.66
C ARG A 23 13.56 2.80 11.18
N MET A 24 12.56 2.52 10.35
CA MET A 24 12.66 2.28 8.91
C MET A 24 11.39 2.82 8.25
N PRO A 25 11.41 3.09 6.93
CA PRO A 25 10.21 3.50 6.20
C PRO A 25 9.05 2.51 6.42
N ALA A 26 7.91 3.01 6.88
CA ALA A 26 6.74 2.21 7.23
C ALA A 26 5.45 2.87 6.75
N ILE A 27 4.52 2.05 6.24
CA ILE A 27 3.19 2.48 5.78
C ILE A 27 2.14 1.50 6.27
N LEU A 28 0.91 1.97 6.44
CA LEU A 28 -0.28 1.15 6.57
C LEU A 28 -1.13 1.32 5.30
N VAL A 29 -1.62 0.22 4.74
CA VAL A 29 -2.44 0.23 3.53
C VAL A 29 -3.83 -0.30 3.86
N GLU A 30 -4.84 0.53 3.62
CA GLU A 30 -6.24 0.11 3.61
C GLU A 30 -6.59 -0.42 2.21
N ILE A 31 -6.76 -1.75 2.09
CA ILE A 31 -6.99 -2.43 0.80
C ILE A 31 -8.47 -2.47 0.38
N GLY A 32 -9.38 -2.06 1.26
CA GLY A 32 -10.82 -1.98 1.03
C GLY A 32 -11.60 -1.83 2.34
N PHE A 33 -12.92 -1.66 2.23
CA PHE A 33 -13.83 -1.44 3.36
C PHE A 33 -14.84 -2.58 3.49
N ILE A 34 -14.76 -3.36 4.57
CA ILE A 34 -15.73 -4.45 4.85
C ILE A 34 -17.14 -3.88 5.12
N THR A 35 -17.24 -2.63 5.58
CA THR A 35 -18.52 -1.93 5.75
C THR A 35 -19.23 -1.60 4.42
N ASN A 36 -18.54 -1.75 3.27
CA ASN A 36 -19.14 -1.67 1.94
C ASN A 36 -19.36 -3.09 1.39
N PRO A 37 -20.61 -3.56 1.24
CA PRO A 37 -20.89 -4.93 0.81
C PRO A 37 -20.23 -5.34 -0.52
N ALA A 38 -20.11 -4.40 -1.46
CA ALA A 38 -19.46 -4.68 -2.75
C ALA A 38 -17.93 -4.84 -2.60
N GLU A 39 -17.31 -4.10 -1.70
CA GLU A 39 -15.87 -4.25 -1.42
C GLU A 39 -15.62 -5.51 -0.57
N GLU A 40 -16.47 -5.82 0.41
CA GLU A 40 -16.40 -7.05 1.22
C GLU A 40 -16.42 -8.32 0.34
N ILE A 41 -17.38 -8.42 -0.60
CA ILE A 41 -17.46 -9.56 -1.52
C ILE A 41 -16.16 -9.71 -2.31
N ASN A 42 -15.54 -8.61 -2.75
CA ASN A 42 -14.28 -8.67 -3.47
C ASN A 42 -13.11 -9.04 -2.55
N LEU A 43 -13.05 -8.51 -1.33
CA LEU A 43 -12.01 -8.84 -0.34
C LEU A 43 -12.02 -10.33 0.01
N ASN A 44 -13.16 -11.01 -0.07
CA ASN A 44 -13.29 -12.45 0.14
C ASN A 44 -12.91 -13.32 -1.08
N ARG A 45 -12.53 -12.73 -2.23
CA ARG A 45 -12.14 -13.49 -3.43
C ARG A 45 -10.63 -13.64 -3.54
N ASP A 46 -10.15 -14.88 -3.63
CA ASP A 46 -8.73 -15.21 -3.79
C ASP A 46 -8.06 -14.49 -4.97
N THR A 47 -8.77 -14.37 -6.10
CA THR A 47 -8.25 -13.66 -7.28
C THR A 47 -8.05 -12.17 -7.02
N TYR A 48 -8.89 -11.55 -6.20
CA TYR A 48 -8.77 -10.14 -5.84
C TYR A 48 -7.65 -9.92 -4.83
N GLN A 49 -7.56 -10.78 -3.81
CA GLN A 49 -6.45 -10.78 -2.85
C GLN A 49 -5.11 -10.98 -3.55
N THR A 50 -5.02 -11.91 -4.51
CA THR A 50 -3.80 -12.16 -5.30
C THR A 50 -3.39 -10.93 -6.10
N ARG A 51 -4.35 -10.21 -6.70
CA ARG A 51 -4.07 -8.97 -7.43
C ARG A 51 -3.56 -7.86 -6.50
N ILE A 52 -4.12 -7.74 -5.30
CA ILE A 52 -3.64 -6.80 -4.26
C ILE A 52 -2.22 -7.17 -3.84
N ALA A 53 -1.97 -8.43 -3.51
CA ALA A 53 -0.65 -8.90 -3.08
C ALA A 53 0.41 -8.64 -4.16
N ARG A 54 0.10 -8.91 -5.44
CA ARG A 54 1.01 -8.61 -6.55
C ARG A 54 1.27 -7.11 -6.69
N ALA A 55 0.24 -6.27 -6.59
CA ALA A 55 0.41 -4.82 -6.66
C ALA A 55 1.30 -4.27 -5.52
N LEU A 56 1.13 -4.79 -4.30
CA LEU A 56 1.97 -4.43 -3.15
C LEU A 56 3.41 -4.92 -3.34
N PHE A 57 3.60 -6.14 -3.84
CA PHE A 57 4.92 -6.68 -4.15
C PHE A 57 5.66 -5.81 -5.19
N ASP A 58 4.99 -5.47 -6.30
CA ASP A 58 5.57 -4.66 -7.36
C ASP A 58 5.98 -3.28 -6.81
N ALA A 59 5.12 -2.65 -6.00
CA ALA A 59 5.42 -1.36 -5.37
C ALA A 59 6.62 -1.39 -4.41
N ILE A 60 6.74 -2.45 -3.60
CA ILE A 60 7.89 -2.64 -2.69
C ILE A 60 9.17 -2.89 -3.50
N ALA A 61 9.09 -3.68 -4.58
CA ALA A 61 10.23 -3.94 -5.46
C ALA A 61 10.69 -2.67 -6.19
N ASP A 62 9.76 -1.83 -6.62
CA ASP A 62 10.04 -0.50 -7.19
C ASP A 62 10.72 0.41 -6.16
N TYR A 63 10.19 0.48 -4.93
CA TYR A 63 10.80 1.25 -3.84
C TYR A 63 12.22 0.78 -3.55
N ASN A 64 12.45 -0.53 -3.47
CA ASN A 64 13.77 -1.10 -3.24
C ASN A 64 14.76 -0.76 -4.37
N ARG A 65 14.32 -0.81 -5.64
CA ARG A 65 15.15 -0.37 -6.77
C ARG A 65 15.51 1.10 -6.67
N ALA A 66 14.55 1.97 -6.38
CA ALA A 66 14.79 3.40 -6.20
C ALA A 66 15.76 3.65 -5.04
N LEU A 67 15.65 2.88 -3.95
CA LEU A 67 16.52 2.98 -2.80
C LEU A 67 17.97 2.61 -3.16
N ILE A 68 18.17 1.50 -3.87
CA ILE A 68 19.49 1.05 -4.34
C ILE A 68 20.13 2.08 -5.29
N ARG A 69 19.32 2.78 -6.09
CA ARG A 69 19.78 3.83 -7.01
C ARG A 69 20.04 5.18 -6.33
N GLY A 70 19.73 5.32 -5.03
CA GLY A 70 19.82 6.60 -4.33
C GLY A 70 18.79 7.63 -4.79
N GLU A 71 17.69 7.19 -5.40
CA GLU A 71 16.62 8.06 -5.93
C GLU A 71 15.54 8.36 -4.89
N VAL A 72 15.54 7.64 -3.76
CA VAL A 72 14.58 7.85 -2.67
C VAL A 72 14.96 9.11 -1.91
N ARG A 73 14.10 10.13 -2.00
CA ARG A 73 14.16 11.30 -1.12
C ARG A 73 13.73 10.90 0.28
N THR A 74 14.66 10.95 1.22
CA THR A 74 14.36 10.90 2.65
C THR A 74 14.12 12.34 3.11
N ASP A 75 12.92 12.65 3.59
CA ASP A 75 12.63 13.98 4.14
C ASP A 75 13.61 14.26 5.29
N GLY A 76 14.47 15.27 5.09
CA GLY A 76 15.74 15.46 5.81
C GLY A 76 16.85 16.14 4.96
N GLN A 77 16.56 16.40 3.68
CA GLN A 77 17.14 17.47 2.87
C GLN A 77 16.03 18.45 2.49
#